data_AF-A0A103ZHH1-F1
#
_entry.id   AF-A0A103ZHH1-F1
#
_cell.length_a   1.000
_cell.length_b   1.000
_cell.length_c   1.000
_cell.angle_alpha   90.00
_cell.angle_beta   90.00
_cell.angle_gamma   90.00
#
_symmetry.space_group_name_H-M   'P 1'
#
loop_
_entity.id
_entity.type
_entity.pdbx_description
1 polymer ?
#
loop_
_entity_poly.entity_id
_entity_poly.type
_entity_poly.pdbx_seq_one_letter_code
_entity_poly.pdbx_strand_id
1 'polypeptide(L)'
;MSRLSALASGRRFATATAISAVAWAVLGGTASAAPLRTASEIAGASLVPLGVLPHSPENGSLDPFCTRYRAKTATAAGREVAKRDWIVTSEAPLGRYTVVTFSSGFRAGTSAICFARNGNIGVFDGTTLVALGYTARKAGWQLGSVDRLENGALLIRGGDGPAPPVGELHEENGGLRLTGVAAESTHCSGRAVVPNVYGKPLDAARRILIAHGWQPLPPREKPEATDGAATLAKHGIFEAEACSGTGMGYCALRYRNAAGVLGVTTAGGEPDKPSANTVIDYQVACRKQGVR
;
A
#
# COMPACT_ATOMS: atom_id res chain seq x y z
N MET A 1 -12.85 -52.07 105.70
CA MET A 1 -11.78 -51.05 105.61
C MET A 1 -12.04 -50.22 104.36
N SER A 2 -12.19 -48.90 104.54
CA SER A 2 -12.11 -47.80 103.56
C SER A 2 -12.89 -47.94 102.23
N ARG A 3 -14.06 -47.31 102.06
CA ARG A 3 -14.39 -45.87 101.85
C ARG A 3 -14.74 -45.60 100.37
N LEU A 4 -15.98 -45.11 100.15
CA LEU A 4 -16.43 -44.04 99.21
C LEU A 4 -16.11 -44.22 97.71
N SER A 5 -16.90 -43.84 96.71
CA SER A 5 -18.21 -43.22 96.50
C SER A 5 -18.44 -43.26 94.97
N ALA A 6 -19.68 -43.45 94.48
CA ALA A 6 -20.49 -42.51 93.67
C ALA A 6 -19.78 -41.90 92.43
N LEU A 7 -20.36 -41.66 91.26
CA LEU A 7 -21.66 -41.88 90.60
C LEU A 7 -21.49 -41.24 89.20
N ALA A 8 -22.34 -41.64 88.25
CA ALA A 8 -22.82 -40.85 87.12
C ALA A 8 -21.83 -40.47 85.99
N SER A 9 -22.02 -40.91 84.74
CA SER A 9 -23.11 -40.61 83.77
C SER A 9 -22.74 -39.46 82.84
N GLY A 10 -22.80 -39.74 81.53
CA GLY A 10 -23.36 -38.77 80.60
C GLY A 10 -22.59 -38.47 79.31
N ARG A 11 -23.22 -38.89 78.22
CA ARG A 11 -23.53 -38.15 76.98
C ARG A 11 -22.69 -38.39 75.72
N ARG A 12 -23.47 -38.74 74.69
CA ARG A 12 -23.18 -38.88 73.26
C ARG A 12 -22.87 -37.51 72.64
N PHE A 13 -21.99 -37.49 71.64
CA PHE A 13 -22.03 -36.50 70.55
C PHE A 13 -21.79 -37.18 69.20
N ALA A 14 -22.63 -36.80 68.24
CA ALA A 14 -22.63 -37.24 66.85
C ALA A 14 -21.52 -36.51 66.07
N THR A 15 -20.84 -37.22 65.19
CA THR A 15 -19.88 -36.65 64.24
C THR A 15 -20.52 -36.51 62.86
N ALA A 16 -20.72 -35.27 62.44
CA ALA A 16 -21.06 -34.90 61.07
C ALA A 16 -19.76 -34.82 60.24
N THR A 17 -19.66 -35.62 59.17
CA THR A 17 -18.57 -35.53 58.18
C THR A 17 -18.91 -34.47 57.15
N ALA A 18 -18.13 -33.38 57.12
CA ALA A 18 -18.20 -32.33 56.13
C ALA A 18 -17.52 -32.78 54.82
N ILE A 19 -18.24 -32.69 53.70
CA ILE A 19 -17.70 -32.89 52.34
C ILE A 19 -17.19 -31.53 51.86
N SER A 20 -15.87 -31.36 51.77
CA SER A 20 -15.26 -30.18 51.17
C SER A 20 -15.29 -30.30 49.64
N ALA A 21 -16.20 -29.57 48.99
CA ALA A 21 -16.17 -29.36 47.55
C ALA A 21 -15.03 -28.37 47.21
N VAL A 22 -13.95 -28.86 46.60
CA VAL A 22 -12.89 -28.02 46.04
C VAL A 22 -13.38 -27.51 44.68
N ALA A 23 -13.91 -26.29 44.66
CA ALA A 23 -14.22 -25.59 43.42
C ALA A 23 -12.90 -25.20 42.73
N TRP A 24 -12.52 -25.91 41.67
CA TRP A 24 -11.49 -25.46 40.74
C TRP A 24 -12.04 -24.27 39.97
N ALA A 25 -11.71 -23.06 40.42
CA ALA A 25 -11.89 -21.86 39.62
C ALA A 25 -10.92 -21.93 38.43
N VAL A 26 -11.43 -22.37 37.28
CA VAL A 26 -10.75 -22.20 35.99
C VAL A 26 -10.71 -20.70 35.73
N LEU A 27 -9.59 -20.07 36.05
CA LEU A 27 -9.24 -18.74 35.55
C LEU A 27 -8.96 -18.89 34.05
N GLY A 28 -10.02 -19.00 33.27
CA GLY A 28 -9.99 -18.82 31.83
C GLY A 28 -9.64 -17.36 31.57
N GLY A 29 -8.35 -17.04 31.58
CA GLY A 29 -7.87 -15.80 31.05
C GLY A 29 -8.29 -15.73 29.59
N THR A 30 -9.29 -14.91 29.29
CA THR A 30 -9.50 -14.45 27.91
C THR A 30 -8.22 -13.74 27.52
N ALA A 31 -7.36 -14.43 26.77
CA ALA A 31 -6.22 -13.80 26.13
C ALA A 31 -6.79 -12.72 25.21
N SER A 32 -6.84 -11.48 25.72
CA SER A 32 -7.11 -10.31 24.90
C SER A 32 -6.01 -10.30 23.86
N ALA A 33 -6.36 -10.62 22.61
CA ALA A 33 -5.41 -10.59 21.51
C ALA A 33 -4.75 -9.21 21.53
N ALA A 34 -3.42 -9.17 21.65
CA ALA A 34 -2.70 -7.91 21.67
C ALA A 34 -3.11 -7.09 20.43
N PRO A 35 -3.40 -5.78 20.59
CA PRO A 35 -3.83 -4.97 19.48
C PRO A 35 -2.79 -5.04 18.36
N LEU A 36 -3.28 -5.16 17.11
CA LEU A 36 -2.43 -5.26 15.94
C LEU A 36 -1.42 -4.11 15.95
N ARG A 37 -0.13 -4.43 15.89
CA ARG A 37 0.92 -3.41 15.88
C ARG A 37 0.89 -2.70 14.53
N THR A 38 0.74 -1.39 14.56
CA THR A 38 0.82 -0.55 13.36
C THR A 38 1.85 0.54 13.53
N ALA A 39 2.54 0.90 12.44
CA ALA A 39 3.45 2.04 12.42
C ALA A 39 3.46 2.73 11.05
N SER A 40 3.83 4.01 11.03
CA SER A 40 4.06 4.78 9.81
C SER A 40 5.34 5.60 9.95
N GLU A 41 6.22 5.48 8.97
CA GLU A 41 7.43 6.28 8.81
C GLU A 41 7.24 7.39 7.76
N ILE A 42 6.12 7.37 7.04
CA ILE A 42 5.83 8.32 5.98
C ILE A 42 5.33 9.63 6.60
N ALA A 43 6.10 10.71 6.39
CA ALA A 43 5.76 12.03 6.91
C ALA A 43 4.37 12.49 6.42
N GLY A 44 3.47 12.81 7.36
CA GLY A 44 2.11 13.24 7.04
C GLY A 44 1.10 12.10 6.82
N ALA A 45 1.52 10.83 6.90
CA ALA A 45 0.61 9.69 6.90
C ALA A 45 0.65 8.92 8.22
N SER A 46 -0.46 8.30 8.58
CA SER A 46 -0.63 7.48 9.77
C SER A 46 -1.18 6.12 9.39
N LEU A 47 -0.79 5.09 10.13
CA LEU A 47 -1.39 3.76 10.09
C LEU A 47 -1.78 3.38 11.52
N VAL A 48 -3.08 3.26 11.78
CA VAL A 48 -3.61 3.05 13.12
C VAL A 48 -4.46 1.78 13.19
N PRO A 49 -4.51 1.08 14.33
CA PRO A 49 -5.45 -0.01 14.51
C PRO A 49 -6.87 0.55 14.55
N LEU A 50 -7.78 0.01 13.74
CA LEU A 50 -9.18 0.46 13.70
C LEU A 50 -10.10 -0.70 13.34
N GLY A 51 -11.11 -0.95 14.17
CA GLY A 51 -12.07 -2.05 13.98
C GLY A 51 -13.30 -1.72 13.15
N VAL A 52 -13.63 -0.44 13.01
CA VAL A 52 -14.86 0.03 12.36
C VAL A 52 -14.54 1.15 11.38
N LEU A 53 -14.93 0.96 10.13
CA LEU A 53 -14.83 1.99 9.10
C LEU A 53 -16.02 2.96 9.24
N PRO A 54 -15.79 4.28 9.44
CA PRO A 54 -16.88 5.26 9.41
C PRO A 54 -17.46 5.40 7.99
N HIS A 55 -18.68 5.95 7.88
CA HIS A 55 -19.24 6.34 6.59
C HIS A 55 -18.38 7.42 5.92
N SER A 56 -18.35 7.37 4.59
CA SER A 56 -17.68 8.37 3.77
C SER A 56 -18.23 9.77 4.05
N PRO A 57 -17.38 10.77 4.34
CA PRO A 57 -17.84 12.12 4.60
C PRO A 57 -18.49 12.80 3.38
N GLU A 58 -18.34 12.21 2.19
CA GLU A 58 -18.87 12.74 0.93
C GLU A 58 -19.81 11.75 0.22
N ASN A 59 -20.24 10.68 0.88
CA ASN A 59 -21.18 9.69 0.36
C ASN A 59 -20.82 9.15 -1.05
N GLY A 60 -19.52 9.05 -1.35
CA GLY A 60 -19.05 8.51 -2.62
C GLY A 60 -19.26 9.45 -3.80
N SER A 61 -19.22 10.77 -3.57
CA SER A 61 -19.35 11.81 -4.58
C SER A 61 -18.35 11.64 -5.72
N LEU A 62 -18.84 11.18 -6.86
CA LEU A 62 -18.04 10.82 -8.03
C LEU A 62 -18.45 11.69 -9.21
N ASP A 63 -17.54 12.54 -9.67
CA ASP A 63 -17.72 13.24 -10.93
C ASP A 63 -17.94 12.22 -12.07
N PRO A 64 -18.94 12.40 -12.96
CA PRO A 64 -19.20 11.49 -14.09
C PRO A 64 -17.97 11.24 -14.96
N PHE A 65 -17.09 12.23 -15.10
CA PHE A 65 -15.82 12.12 -15.82
C PHE A 65 -14.86 11.10 -15.18
N CYS A 66 -14.98 10.91 -13.86
CA CYS A 66 -14.08 10.10 -13.05
C CYS A 66 -14.57 8.67 -12.82
N THR A 67 -15.67 8.26 -13.46
CA THR A 67 -16.27 6.91 -13.28
C THR A 67 -15.27 5.77 -13.45
N ARG A 68 -14.27 5.92 -14.33
CA ARG A 68 -13.20 4.94 -14.56
C ARG A 68 -12.25 4.72 -13.38
N TYR A 69 -12.21 5.62 -12.40
CA TYR A 69 -11.35 5.50 -11.21
C TYR A 69 -11.98 4.63 -10.11
N ARG A 70 -13.26 4.28 -10.25
CA ARG A 70 -13.90 3.28 -9.39
C ARG A 70 -13.46 1.89 -9.83
N ALA A 71 -12.76 1.17 -8.95
CA ALA A 71 -12.47 -0.24 -9.18
C ALA A 71 -13.74 -1.08 -9.06
N LYS A 72 -13.80 -2.16 -9.82
CA LYS A 72 -14.81 -3.20 -9.61
C LYS A 72 -14.51 -3.88 -8.27
N THR A 73 -15.45 -3.81 -7.33
CA THR A 73 -15.33 -4.48 -6.04
C THR A 73 -15.42 -5.99 -6.21
N ALA A 74 -14.30 -6.69 -6.06
CA ALA A 74 -14.22 -8.14 -6.19
C ALA A 74 -14.25 -8.82 -4.82
N THR A 75 -13.60 -8.23 -3.81
CA THR A 75 -13.44 -8.88 -2.50
C THR A 75 -14.59 -8.60 -1.54
N ALA A 76 -14.71 -9.43 -0.49
CA ALA A 76 -15.67 -9.17 0.59
C ALA A 76 -15.31 -7.89 1.36
N ALA A 77 -14.02 -7.63 1.57
CA ALA A 77 -13.52 -6.40 2.18
C ALA A 77 -13.91 -5.15 1.37
N GLY A 78 -13.75 -5.15 0.05
CA GLY A 78 -14.16 -4.01 -0.78
C GLY A 78 -15.66 -3.80 -0.81
N ARG A 79 -16.46 -4.88 -0.72
CA ARG A 79 -17.92 -4.75 -0.52
C ARG A 79 -18.24 -4.14 0.83
N GLU A 80 -17.51 -4.46 1.89
CA GLU A 80 -17.67 -3.78 3.18
C GLU A 80 -17.34 -2.29 3.04
N VAL A 81 -16.21 -1.92 2.42
CA VAL A 81 -15.88 -0.50 2.17
C VAL A 81 -17.00 0.23 1.41
N ALA A 82 -17.51 -0.37 0.33
CA ALA A 82 -18.57 0.22 -0.48
C ALA A 82 -19.91 0.39 0.27
N LYS A 83 -20.25 -0.50 1.22
CA LYS A 83 -21.44 -0.36 2.09
C LYS A 83 -21.39 0.86 3.01
N ARG A 84 -20.22 1.49 3.16
CA ARG A 84 -20.01 2.72 3.95
C ARG A 84 -19.86 3.93 3.04
N ASP A 85 -20.35 3.82 1.80
CA ASP A 85 -20.39 4.89 0.79
C ASP A 85 -19.01 5.40 0.34
N TRP A 86 -17.98 4.57 0.49
CA TRP A 86 -16.65 4.85 -0.04
C TRP A 86 -16.48 4.33 -1.47
N ILE A 87 -15.71 5.04 -2.28
CA ILE A 87 -15.34 4.59 -3.63
C ILE A 87 -14.08 3.74 -3.51
N VAL A 88 -14.19 2.44 -3.76
CA VAL A 88 -13.03 1.54 -3.83
C VAL A 88 -12.21 1.85 -5.08
N THR A 89 -10.89 2.01 -4.91
CA THR A 89 -9.94 2.39 -5.97
C THR A 89 -8.97 1.27 -6.34
N SER A 90 -8.64 0.37 -5.40
CA SER A 90 -7.89 -0.87 -5.69
C SER A 90 -8.05 -1.88 -4.54
N GLU A 91 -7.80 -3.14 -4.84
CA GLU A 91 -7.80 -4.26 -3.88
C GLU A 91 -6.57 -5.13 -4.13
N ALA A 92 -5.83 -5.47 -3.08
CA ALA A 92 -4.67 -6.35 -3.17
C ALA A 92 -4.48 -7.16 -1.89
N PRO A 93 -4.03 -8.42 -1.96
CA PRO A 93 -3.71 -9.18 -0.75
C PRO A 93 -2.32 -8.80 -0.21
N LEU A 94 -2.18 -8.86 1.11
CA LEU A 94 -0.93 -8.67 1.85
C LEU A 94 -0.88 -9.75 2.94
N GLY A 95 -0.11 -10.82 2.69
CA GLY A 95 -0.12 -12.00 3.55
C GLY A 95 -1.54 -12.56 3.70
N ARG A 96 -2.02 -12.64 4.94
CA ARG A 96 -3.39 -13.08 5.26
C ARG A 96 -4.47 -11.99 5.06
N TYR A 97 -4.06 -10.74 4.89
CA TYR A 97 -4.96 -9.60 4.83
C TYR A 97 -5.39 -9.28 3.40
N THR A 98 -6.54 -8.62 3.28
CA THR A 98 -6.95 -7.91 2.07
C THR A 98 -6.81 -6.41 2.32
N VAL A 99 -6.02 -5.75 1.48
CA VAL A 99 -5.86 -4.30 1.48
C VAL A 99 -6.81 -3.70 0.45
N VAL A 100 -7.59 -2.73 0.88
CA VAL A 100 -8.54 -1.99 0.04
C VAL A 100 -8.19 -0.52 0.11
N THR A 101 -7.91 0.10 -1.02
CA THR A 101 -7.76 1.56 -1.11
C THR A 101 -9.08 2.17 -1.51
N PHE A 102 -9.38 3.33 -0.95
CA PHE A 102 -10.65 3.99 -1.20
C PHE A 102 -10.60 5.49 -0.96
N SER A 103 -11.55 6.21 -1.56
CA SER A 103 -11.65 7.66 -1.50
C SER A 103 -13.08 8.09 -1.23
N SER A 104 -13.27 9.23 -0.56
CA SER A 104 -14.61 9.75 -0.26
C SER A 104 -15.31 10.28 -1.50
N GLY A 105 -14.52 10.75 -2.46
CA GLY A 105 -14.99 11.26 -3.74
C GLY A 105 -13.88 11.54 -4.73
N PHE A 106 -14.26 12.01 -5.93
CA PHE A 106 -13.34 12.43 -6.98
C PHE A 106 -13.79 13.75 -7.60
N ARG A 107 -12.82 14.58 -8.02
CA ARG A 107 -13.06 15.77 -8.84
C ARG A 107 -12.30 15.67 -10.15
N ALA A 108 -12.91 16.12 -11.23
CA ALA A 108 -12.23 16.25 -12.50
C ALA A 108 -11.14 17.34 -12.45
N GLY A 109 -10.04 17.07 -13.14
CA GLY A 109 -8.97 18.01 -13.47
C GLY A 109 -8.90 18.26 -14.97
N THR A 110 -7.85 18.95 -15.40
CA THR A 110 -7.50 19.08 -16.82
C THR A 110 -6.92 17.77 -17.35
N SER A 111 -6.87 17.62 -18.69
CA SER A 111 -6.13 16.54 -19.35
C SER A 111 -6.52 15.12 -18.89
N ALA A 112 -7.81 14.92 -18.65
CA ALA A 112 -8.39 13.67 -18.19
C ALA A 112 -7.93 13.15 -16.81
N ILE A 113 -7.41 14.02 -15.96
CA ILE A 113 -7.02 13.67 -14.60
C ILE A 113 -8.23 13.70 -13.67
N CYS A 114 -8.26 12.79 -12.71
CA CYS A 114 -9.14 12.90 -11.55
C CYS A 114 -8.30 12.94 -10.28
N PHE A 115 -8.69 13.85 -9.39
CA PHE A 115 -8.10 13.94 -8.06
C PHE A 115 -9.02 13.26 -7.08
N ALA A 116 -8.49 12.27 -6.37
CA ALA A 116 -9.20 11.69 -5.24
C ALA A 116 -9.47 12.75 -4.17
N ARG A 117 -10.35 12.44 -3.23
CA ARG A 117 -10.51 13.20 -1.99
C ARG A 117 -10.57 12.22 -0.84
N ASN A 118 -9.89 12.57 0.25
CA ASN A 118 -9.72 11.74 1.44
C ASN A 118 -9.37 10.30 1.06
N GLY A 119 -8.27 10.13 0.32
CA GLY A 119 -7.73 8.82 -0.03
C GLY A 119 -7.14 8.09 1.18
N ASN A 120 -7.59 6.85 1.39
CA ASN A 120 -7.25 6.00 2.54
C ASN A 120 -6.91 4.57 2.10
N ILE A 121 -6.31 3.83 3.03
CA ILE A 121 -6.01 2.40 2.91
C ILE A 121 -6.66 1.68 4.09
N GLY A 122 -7.54 0.72 3.84
CA GLY A 122 -8.06 -0.17 4.87
C GLY A 122 -7.41 -1.54 4.75
N VAL A 123 -6.97 -2.09 5.88
CA VAL A 123 -6.45 -3.47 5.95
C VAL A 123 -7.48 -4.33 6.66
N PHE A 124 -7.87 -5.42 6.00
CA PHE A 124 -8.97 -6.30 6.43
C PHE A 124 -8.49 -7.72 6.67
N ASP A 125 -8.95 -8.33 7.77
CA ASP A 125 -8.90 -9.76 8.01
C ASP A 125 -10.30 -10.33 7.69
N GLY A 126 -10.43 -10.99 6.54
CA GLY A 126 -11.74 -11.30 5.97
C GLY A 126 -12.56 -10.04 5.68
N THR A 127 -13.64 -9.83 6.43
CA THR A 127 -14.51 -8.64 6.36
C THR A 127 -14.26 -7.63 7.48
N THR A 128 -13.40 -7.96 8.44
CA THR A 128 -13.16 -7.12 9.62
C THR A 128 -12.02 -6.17 9.33
N LEU A 129 -12.27 -4.86 9.47
CA LEU A 129 -11.20 -3.85 9.43
C LEU A 129 -10.28 -4.07 10.63
N VAL A 130 -8.97 -4.08 10.41
CA VAL A 130 -7.99 -4.20 11.49
C VAL A 130 -7.03 -3.01 11.56
N ALA A 131 -6.83 -2.30 10.45
CA ALA A 131 -6.05 -1.07 10.42
C ALA A 131 -6.54 -0.09 9.35
N LEU A 132 -6.32 1.20 9.60
CA LEU A 132 -6.61 2.30 8.68
C LEU A 132 -5.37 3.16 8.46
N GLY A 133 -4.98 3.31 7.19
CA GLY A 133 -4.00 4.26 6.70
C GLY A 133 -4.68 5.52 6.16
N TYR A 134 -4.22 6.70 6.58
CA TYR A 134 -4.75 8.00 6.14
C TYR A 134 -3.68 9.08 6.16
N THR A 135 -3.88 10.19 5.44
CA THR A 135 -3.02 11.38 5.54
C THR A 135 -3.61 12.43 6.48
N ALA A 136 -2.73 13.17 7.15
CA ALA A 136 -3.12 14.32 7.93
C ALA A 136 -3.71 15.41 7.01
N ARG A 137 -4.75 16.11 7.45
CA ARG A 137 -5.41 17.17 6.66
C ARG A 137 -4.45 18.24 6.11
N LYS A 138 -3.39 18.54 6.85
CA LYS A 138 -2.37 19.54 6.48
C LYS A 138 -1.25 19.00 5.58
N ALA A 139 -1.26 17.72 5.21
CA ALA A 139 -0.19 17.11 4.43
C ALA A 139 -0.13 17.63 2.99
N GLY A 140 -1.26 18.11 2.44
CA GLY A 140 -1.33 18.58 1.05
C GLY A 140 -1.24 17.46 0.01
N TRP A 141 -1.28 16.20 0.45
CA TRP A 141 -1.32 15.01 -0.39
C TRP A 141 -2.15 13.89 0.28
N GLN A 142 -2.53 12.86 -0.48
CA GLN A 142 -3.29 11.71 0.03
C GLN A 142 -2.83 10.35 -0.50
N LEU A 143 -3.23 9.28 0.19
CA LEU A 143 -2.94 7.90 -0.22
C LEU A 143 -3.79 7.52 -1.44
N GLY A 144 -3.16 6.86 -2.41
CA GLY A 144 -3.77 6.42 -3.65
C GLY A 144 -3.99 4.90 -3.70
N SER A 145 -3.97 4.35 -4.91
CA SER A 145 -4.05 2.90 -5.15
C SER A 145 -2.80 2.16 -4.69
N VAL A 146 -2.89 0.83 -4.66
CA VAL A 146 -1.74 -0.04 -4.39
C VAL A 146 -1.40 -0.92 -5.57
N ASP A 147 -0.10 -1.13 -5.77
CA ASP A 147 0.46 -2.11 -6.70
C ASP A 147 1.21 -3.19 -5.91
N ARG A 148 1.18 -4.44 -6.37
CA ARG A 148 1.89 -5.53 -5.68
C ARG A 148 3.36 -5.54 -6.05
N LEU A 149 4.23 -5.68 -5.05
CA LEU A 149 5.65 -5.90 -5.24
C LEU A 149 6.02 -7.40 -5.22
N GLU A 150 7.14 -7.77 -5.86
CA GLU A 150 7.62 -9.16 -5.92
C GLU A 150 7.94 -9.74 -4.55
N ASN A 151 8.38 -8.89 -3.61
CA ASN A 151 8.67 -9.26 -2.22
C ASN A 151 7.40 -9.46 -1.35
N GLY A 152 6.21 -9.30 -1.92
CA GLY A 152 4.94 -9.46 -1.23
C GLY A 152 4.41 -8.20 -0.51
N ALA A 153 5.21 -7.13 -0.43
CA ALA A 153 4.74 -5.83 0.04
C ALA A 153 3.84 -5.15 -1.01
N LEU A 154 3.20 -4.05 -0.62
CA LEU A 154 2.38 -3.25 -1.51
C LEU A 154 2.99 -1.86 -1.70
N LEU A 155 3.23 -1.47 -2.94
CA LEU A 155 3.64 -0.13 -3.31
C LEU A 155 2.45 0.81 -3.29
N ILE A 156 2.52 1.89 -2.51
CA ILE A 156 1.44 2.83 -2.32
C ILE A 156 1.61 4.01 -3.27
N ARG A 157 0.65 4.23 -4.16
CA ARG A 157 0.60 5.40 -5.06
C ARG A 157 0.17 6.65 -4.30
N GLY A 158 0.58 7.83 -4.76
CA GLY A 158 -0.08 9.07 -4.37
C GLY A 158 -1.48 9.18 -5.01
N GLY A 159 -2.46 9.70 -4.26
CA GLY A 159 -3.85 9.83 -4.72
C GLY A 159 -4.16 11.10 -5.51
N ASP A 160 -3.18 12.01 -5.65
CA ASP A 160 -3.34 13.29 -6.32
C ASP A 160 -2.94 13.22 -7.80
N GLY A 161 -3.83 12.65 -8.60
CA GLY A 161 -3.60 12.47 -10.04
C GLY A 161 -2.43 11.50 -10.31
N PRO A 162 -1.64 11.73 -11.37
CA PRO A 162 -0.51 10.88 -11.73
C PRO A 162 0.71 11.17 -10.83
N ALA A 163 0.60 10.77 -9.57
CA ALA A 163 1.66 10.97 -8.58
C ALA A 163 2.60 9.75 -8.51
N PRO A 164 3.89 9.97 -8.19
CA PRO A 164 4.79 8.88 -7.85
C PRO A 164 4.29 8.11 -6.61
N PRO A 165 4.77 6.89 -6.39
CA PRO A 165 4.59 6.19 -5.13
C PRO A 165 5.11 7.00 -3.94
N VAL A 166 4.41 6.89 -2.82
CA VAL A 166 4.68 7.62 -1.57
C VAL A 166 5.29 6.73 -0.49
N GLY A 167 5.19 5.41 -0.64
CA GLY A 167 5.73 4.46 0.31
C GLY A 167 5.33 3.03 0.00
N GLU A 168 5.61 2.15 0.95
CA GLU A 168 5.27 0.72 0.89
C GLU A 168 4.51 0.31 2.15
N LEU A 169 3.58 -0.64 2.00
CA LEU A 169 2.90 -1.29 3.11
C LEU A 169 3.43 -2.72 3.25
N HIS A 170 3.96 -3.02 4.43
CA HIS A 170 4.53 -4.31 4.78
C HIS A 170 3.74 -4.98 5.90
N GLU A 171 3.74 -6.31 5.88
CA GLU A 171 3.39 -7.15 7.02
C GLU A 171 4.69 -7.70 7.60
N GLU A 172 5.01 -7.32 8.84
CA GLU A 172 6.28 -7.65 9.49
C GLU A 172 6.05 -8.02 10.95
N ASN A 173 6.55 -9.19 11.35
CA ASN A 173 6.47 -9.68 12.74
C ASN A 173 5.03 -9.65 13.31
N GLY A 174 4.03 -9.98 12.47
CA GLY A 174 2.61 -9.94 12.83
C GLY A 174 2.05 -8.53 13.04
N GLY A 175 2.75 -7.50 12.57
CA GLY A 175 2.30 -6.11 12.53
C GLY A 175 2.27 -5.56 11.11
N LEU A 176 1.75 -4.35 10.96
CA LEU A 176 1.68 -3.64 9.69
C LEU A 176 2.52 -2.36 9.76
N ARG A 177 3.29 -2.08 8.71
CA ARG A 177 4.14 -0.88 8.65
C ARG A 177 3.99 -0.16 7.33
N LEU A 178 3.77 1.15 7.38
CA LEU A 178 4.00 2.05 6.26
C LEU A 178 5.42 2.58 6.31
N THR A 179 6.21 2.29 5.29
CA THR A 179 7.61 2.68 5.13
C THR A 179 7.77 3.61 3.93
N GLY A 180 8.90 4.30 3.82
CA GLY A 180 9.27 4.96 2.56
C GLY A 180 9.49 3.95 1.44
N VAL A 181 9.38 4.39 0.19
CA VAL A 181 9.67 3.53 -0.97
C VAL A 181 11.10 3.01 -0.86
N ALA A 182 11.27 1.69 -0.98
CA ALA A 182 12.55 1.03 -0.81
C ALA A 182 13.62 1.62 -1.73
N ALA A 183 14.89 1.55 -1.33
CA ALA A 183 15.99 2.08 -2.15
C ALA A 183 16.13 1.36 -3.50
N GLU A 184 15.72 0.10 -3.56
CA GLU A 184 15.72 -0.74 -4.76
C GLU A 184 14.50 -1.67 -4.73
N SER A 185 14.04 -2.06 -5.93
CA SER A 185 13.01 -3.08 -6.08
C SER A 185 13.51 -4.21 -6.98
N THR A 186 13.15 -5.44 -6.62
CA THR A 186 13.47 -6.63 -7.40
C THR A 186 12.33 -7.00 -8.33
N HIS A 187 12.69 -7.42 -9.54
CA HIS A 187 11.80 -7.86 -10.59
C HIS A 187 12.37 -9.10 -11.27
N CYS A 188 11.50 -9.82 -11.99
CA CYS A 188 11.87 -10.98 -12.78
C CYS A 188 12.50 -12.11 -11.94
N SER A 189 11.97 -12.35 -10.74
CA SER A 189 12.49 -13.32 -9.77
C SER A 189 13.90 -12.92 -9.30
N GLY A 190 14.07 -11.66 -8.91
CA GLY A 190 15.33 -11.10 -8.42
C GLY A 190 16.40 -10.81 -9.49
N ARG A 191 16.18 -11.12 -10.77
CA ARG A 191 17.18 -10.95 -11.83
C ARG A 191 17.32 -9.52 -12.32
N ALA A 192 16.28 -8.70 -12.14
CA ALA A 192 16.31 -7.28 -12.44
C ALA A 192 16.19 -6.51 -11.12
N VAL A 193 17.13 -5.61 -10.88
CA VAL A 193 17.06 -4.65 -9.77
C VAL A 193 16.86 -3.27 -10.36
N VAL A 194 15.81 -2.58 -9.92
CA VAL A 194 15.52 -1.20 -10.31
C VAL A 194 15.78 -0.31 -9.10
N PRO A 195 16.77 0.60 -9.15
CA PRO A 195 16.98 1.58 -8.09
C PRO A 195 15.79 2.53 -8.02
N ASN A 196 15.50 3.04 -6.83
CA ASN A 196 14.42 4.00 -6.64
C ASN A 196 14.72 5.31 -7.35
N VAL A 197 14.04 5.51 -8.47
CA VAL A 197 14.10 6.72 -9.29
C VAL A 197 12.83 7.56 -9.21
N TYR A 198 11.82 7.13 -8.44
CA TYR A 198 10.57 7.87 -8.28
C TYR A 198 10.81 9.27 -7.71
N GLY A 199 10.07 10.24 -8.23
CA GLY A 199 10.16 11.64 -7.82
C GLY A 199 11.48 12.34 -8.22
N LYS A 200 12.39 11.66 -8.93
CA LYS A 200 13.65 12.27 -9.38
C LYS A 200 13.48 12.94 -10.75
N PRO A 201 14.22 14.04 -10.99
CA PRO A 201 14.39 14.59 -12.34
C PRO A 201 14.90 13.53 -13.33
N LEU A 202 14.46 13.62 -14.59
CA LEU A 202 14.78 12.66 -15.64
C LEU A 202 16.29 12.47 -15.84
N ASP A 203 17.06 13.56 -15.84
CA ASP A 203 18.50 13.50 -16.02
C ASP A 203 19.19 12.76 -14.85
N ALA A 204 18.73 12.96 -13.63
CA ALA A 204 19.21 12.27 -12.44
C ALA A 204 18.81 10.79 -12.43
N ALA A 205 17.55 10.50 -12.74
CA ALA A 205 17.04 9.14 -12.87
C ALA A 205 17.81 8.35 -13.93
N ARG A 206 18.06 8.97 -15.09
CA ARG A 206 18.84 8.37 -16.18
C ARG A 206 20.26 8.01 -15.73
N ARG A 207 20.97 8.92 -15.04
CA ARG A 207 22.31 8.63 -14.50
C ARG A 207 22.30 7.45 -13.54
N ILE A 208 21.32 7.41 -12.63
CA ILE A 208 21.15 6.31 -11.67
C ILE A 208 20.88 4.98 -12.40
N LEU A 209 19.95 4.94 -13.34
CA LEU A 209 19.64 3.73 -14.10
C LEU A 209 20.87 3.19 -14.85
N ILE A 210 21.60 4.05 -15.55
CA ILE A 210 22.83 3.68 -16.26
C ILE A 210 23.88 3.12 -15.29
N ALA A 211 24.06 3.75 -14.13
CA ALA A 211 24.98 3.27 -13.10
C ALA A 211 24.59 1.88 -12.55
N HIS A 212 23.30 1.54 -12.54
CA HIS A 212 22.77 0.23 -12.16
C HIS A 212 22.63 -0.74 -13.35
N GLY A 213 23.35 -0.51 -14.45
CA GLY A 213 23.43 -1.45 -15.57
C GLY A 213 22.22 -1.45 -16.52
N TRP A 214 21.31 -0.48 -16.38
CA TRP A 214 20.24 -0.26 -17.35
C TRP A 214 20.75 0.53 -18.54
N GLN A 215 20.80 -0.11 -19.70
CA GLN A 215 21.24 0.51 -20.95
C GLN A 215 20.08 1.23 -21.62
N PRO A 216 20.20 2.53 -21.96
CA PRO A 216 19.22 3.25 -22.75
C PRO A 216 18.95 2.53 -24.07
N LEU A 217 17.68 2.39 -24.45
CA LEU A 217 17.27 1.78 -25.70
C LEU A 217 16.75 2.85 -26.65
N PRO A 218 17.23 2.90 -27.91
CA PRO A 218 16.60 3.76 -28.91
C PRO A 218 15.13 3.35 -29.12
N PRO A 219 14.29 4.31 -29.53
CA PRO A 219 12.88 4.06 -29.77
C PRO A 219 12.71 3.06 -30.92
N ARG A 220 11.60 2.32 -30.89
CA ARG A 220 11.29 1.33 -31.94
C ARG A 220 11.06 1.99 -33.29
N GLU A 221 10.46 3.15 -33.25
CA GLU A 221 10.13 3.98 -34.40
C GLU A 221 10.75 5.36 -34.17
N LYS A 222 11.17 6.02 -35.25
CA LYS A 222 11.73 7.37 -35.15
C LYS A 222 10.62 8.33 -34.75
N PRO A 223 10.76 9.09 -33.64
CA PRO A 223 9.77 10.09 -33.27
C PRO A 223 9.62 11.16 -34.34
N GLU A 224 8.39 11.63 -34.53
CA GLU A 224 8.09 12.76 -35.40
C GLU A 224 8.81 14.02 -34.91
N ALA A 225 9.11 14.95 -35.82
CA ALA A 225 9.87 16.16 -35.46
C ALA A 225 9.15 17.07 -34.45
N THR A 226 7.83 16.95 -34.35
CA THR A 226 6.96 17.67 -33.41
C THR A 226 6.79 16.96 -32.07
N ASP A 227 7.26 15.72 -31.93
CA ASP A 227 7.20 14.97 -30.68
C ASP A 227 8.30 15.45 -29.72
N GLY A 228 7.96 15.63 -28.43
CA GLY A 228 8.92 15.99 -27.40
C GLY A 228 10.10 15.01 -27.29
N ALA A 229 9.92 13.74 -27.67
CA ALA A 229 10.99 12.76 -27.74
C ALA A 229 12.09 13.15 -28.75
N ALA A 230 11.72 13.78 -29.89
CA ALA A 230 12.71 14.31 -30.84
C ALA A 230 13.51 15.47 -30.25
N THR A 231 12.89 16.29 -29.39
CA THR A 231 13.58 17.35 -28.63
C THR A 231 14.51 16.76 -27.58
N LEU A 232 14.06 15.78 -26.79
CA LEU A 232 14.91 15.08 -25.81
C LEU A 232 16.14 14.44 -26.46
N ALA A 233 16.00 13.88 -27.67
CA ALA A 233 17.11 13.32 -28.42
C ALA A 233 18.20 14.36 -28.76
N LYS A 234 17.82 15.62 -29.04
CA LYS A 234 18.78 16.74 -29.25
C LYS A 234 19.59 17.05 -27.98
N HIS A 235 19.05 16.72 -26.81
CA HIS A 235 19.72 16.81 -25.51
C HIS A 235 20.45 15.52 -25.10
N GLY A 236 20.61 14.55 -26.02
CA GLY A 236 21.32 13.29 -25.77
C GLY A 236 20.51 12.22 -25.04
N ILE A 237 19.21 12.43 -24.86
CA ILE A 237 18.24 11.48 -24.29
C ILE A 237 17.51 10.82 -25.46
N PHE A 238 18.20 9.90 -26.13
CA PHE A 238 17.69 9.23 -27.32
C PHE A 238 16.79 8.04 -27.00
N GLU A 239 16.59 7.71 -25.73
CA GLU A 239 15.77 6.59 -25.29
C GLU A 239 14.29 6.91 -25.05
N ALA A 240 13.88 8.15 -25.32
CA ALA A 240 12.48 8.55 -25.30
C ALA A 240 11.76 7.99 -26.54
N GLU A 241 10.64 7.29 -26.32
CA GLU A 241 9.79 6.73 -27.37
C GLU A 241 8.76 7.74 -27.88
N ALA A 242 8.08 8.39 -26.95
CA ALA A 242 7.04 9.37 -27.25
C ALA A 242 6.85 10.29 -26.05
N CYS A 243 6.53 11.54 -26.33
CA CYS A 243 6.13 12.52 -25.34
C CYS A 243 4.78 13.15 -25.69
N SER A 244 3.86 13.18 -24.74
CA SER A 244 2.57 13.87 -24.89
C SER A 244 2.80 15.37 -24.99
N GLY A 245 2.30 15.97 -26.07
CA GLY A 245 2.25 17.42 -26.26
C GLY A 245 1.13 18.13 -25.48
N THR A 246 0.37 17.42 -24.63
CA THR A 246 -0.75 18.02 -23.89
C THR A 246 -0.59 17.90 -22.38
N GLY A 247 -0.74 19.05 -21.72
CA GLY A 247 -1.04 19.24 -20.29
C GLY A 247 -0.01 18.73 -19.29
N MET A 248 0.19 17.42 -19.25
CA MET A 248 1.02 16.73 -18.25
C MET A 248 2.43 16.40 -18.74
N GLY A 249 2.72 16.56 -20.03
CA GLY A 249 4.07 16.35 -20.57
C GLY A 249 4.60 14.94 -20.31
N TYR A 250 3.74 13.91 -20.40
CA TYR A 250 4.20 12.54 -20.16
C TYR A 250 5.23 12.14 -21.20
N CYS A 251 6.36 11.57 -20.78
CA CYS A 251 7.28 10.90 -21.70
C CYS A 251 7.45 9.44 -21.31
N ALA A 252 7.48 8.57 -22.31
CA ALA A 252 7.83 7.17 -22.17
C ALA A 252 9.29 6.98 -22.59
N LEU A 253 10.11 6.39 -21.72
CA LEU A 253 11.52 6.09 -21.98
C LEU A 253 11.79 4.61 -21.78
N ARG A 254 12.79 4.07 -22.49
CA ARG A 254 13.11 2.64 -22.39
C ARG A 254 14.56 2.35 -22.12
N TYR A 255 14.75 1.35 -21.28
CA TYR A 255 16.05 0.79 -20.95
C TYR A 255 16.00 -0.73 -21.04
N ARG A 256 17.16 -1.37 -21.12
CA ARG A 256 17.28 -2.83 -21.02
C ARG A 256 18.42 -3.23 -20.10
N ASN A 257 18.30 -4.43 -19.59
CA ASN A 257 19.42 -5.18 -19.04
C ASN A 257 19.34 -6.65 -19.51
N ALA A 258 20.11 -7.53 -18.89
CA ALA A 258 20.08 -8.95 -19.22
C ALA A 258 18.72 -9.61 -18.90
N ALA A 259 18.04 -9.14 -17.87
CA ALA A 259 16.81 -9.73 -17.34
C ALA A 259 15.53 -9.29 -18.06
N GLY A 260 15.50 -8.06 -18.59
CA GLY A 260 14.28 -7.49 -19.16
C GLY A 260 14.44 -6.12 -19.82
N VAL A 261 13.29 -5.52 -20.09
CA VAL A 261 13.13 -4.13 -20.56
C VAL A 261 12.44 -3.34 -19.45
N LEU A 262 12.96 -2.17 -19.13
CA LEU A 262 12.36 -1.21 -18.22
C LEU A 262 11.74 -0.08 -19.04
N GLY A 263 10.44 0.14 -18.87
CA GLY A 263 9.77 1.35 -19.31
C GLY A 263 9.68 2.33 -18.16
N VAL A 264 10.11 3.57 -18.36
CA VAL A 264 10.04 4.66 -17.38
C VAL A 264 9.07 5.70 -17.89
N THR A 265 8.16 6.17 -17.03
CA THR A 265 7.24 7.25 -17.34
C THR A 265 7.60 8.47 -16.52
N THR A 266 7.82 9.60 -17.19
CA THR A 266 7.93 10.91 -16.55
C THR A 266 6.66 11.72 -16.75
N ALA A 267 6.47 12.73 -15.91
CA ALA A 267 5.48 13.76 -16.09
C ALA A 267 6.05 15.14 -15.70
N GLY A 268 5.41 16.18 -16.22
CA GLY A 268 5.79 17.58 -16.06
C GLY A 268 6.98 17.98 -16.92
N GLY A 269 7.28 19.28 -16.93
CA GLY A 269 8.41 19.85 -17.65
C GLY A 269 8.20 19.97 -19.15
N GLU A 270 8.92 20.92 -19.74
CA GLU A 270 9.03 21.03 -21.20
C GLU A 270 10.14 20.09 -21.69
N PRO A 271 10.01 19.47 -22.88
CA PRO A 271 11.06 18.62 -23.45
C PRO A 271 12.42 19.30 -23.58
N ASP A 272 12.46 20.63 -23.72
CA ASP A 272 13.70 21.44 -23.78
C ASP A 272 14.46 21.51 -22.44
N LYS A 273 13.81 21.10 -21.33
CA LYS A 273 14.42 21.07 -19.99
C LYS A 273 14.21 19.67 -19.38
N PRO A 274 15.02 18.68 -19.75
CA PRO A 274 14.87 17.31 -19.24
C PRO A 274 14.80 17.24 -17.71
N SER A 275 15.57 18.05 -16.99
CA SER A 275 15.55 18.12 -15.52
C SER A 275 14.21 18.58 -14.91
N ALA A 276 13.30 19.13 -15.72
CA ALA A 276 11.95 19.49 -15.29
C ALA A 276 10.94 18.33 -15.42
N ASN A 277 11.32 17.24 -16.10
CA ASN A 277 10.52 16.01 -16.17
C ASN A 277 10.81 15.16 -14.93
N THR A 278 9.77 14.75 -14.21
CA THR A 278 9.91 13.95 -12.98
C THR A 278 9.44 12.53 -13.24
N VAL A 279 10.20 11.51 -12.78
CA VAL A 279 9.77 10.12 -12.88
C VAL A 279 8.58 9.87 -11.95
N ILE A 280 7.47 9.40 -12.52
CA ILE A 280 6.24 9.09 -11.80
C ILE A 280 5.88 7.61 -11.82
N ASP A 281 6.39 6.86 -12.79
CA ASP A 281 6.11 5.43 -12.92
C ASP A 281 7.27 4.68 -13.59
N TYR A 282 7.33 3.37 -13.38
CA TYR A 282 8.08 2.45 -14.23
C TYR A 282 7.47 1.06 -14.23
N GLN A 283 7.74 0.30 -15.29
CA GLN A 283 7.29 -1.07 -15.47
C GLN A 283 8.43 -1.93 -16.02
N VAL A 284 8.57 -3.16 -15.51
CA VAL A 284 9.57 -4.12 -15.98
C VAL A 284 8.88 -5.23 -16.78
N ALA A 285 9.26 -5.36 -18.05
CA ALA A 285 8.90 -6.49 -18.88
C ALA A 285 10.03 -7.54 -18.84
N CYS A 286 9.77 -8.65 -18.16
CA CYS A 286 10.72 -9.75 -18.00
C CYS A 286 10.89 -10.55 -19.30
N ARG A 287 12.14 -10.87 -19.65
CA ARG A 287 12.40 -11.86 -20.72
C ARG A 287 11.91 -13.23 -20.28
N LYS A 288 11.22 -13.92 -21.19
CA LYS A 288 10.87 -15.34 -21.04
C LYS A 288 12.15 -16.15 -20.88
N GLN A 289 12.16 -17.09 -19.95
CA GLN A 289 13.23 -18.07 -19.88
C GLN A 289 13.17 -18.91 -21.16
N GLY A 290 14.28 -19.01 -21.88
CA GLY A 290 14.40 -20.06 -22.89
C GLY A 290 14.36 -21.38 -22.15
N VAL A 291 13.38 -22.23 -22.46
CA VAL A 291 13.45 -23.65 -22.12
C VAL A 291 14.69 -24.16 -22.85
N ARG A 292 15.75 -24.47 -22.09
CA ARG A 292 16.86 -25.28 -22.61
C ARG A 292 16.44 -26.74 -22.55
#